data_AF-A0A3M6V6F2-F1
#
_entry.id   AF-A0A3M6V6F2-F1
#
_cell.length_a   1.000
_cell.length_b   1.000
_cell.length_c   1.000
_cell.angle_alpha   90.00
_cell.angle_beta   90.00
_cell.angle_gamma   90.00
#
_symmetry.space_group_name_H-M   'P 1'
#
loop_
_entity.id
_entity.type
_entity.pdbx_description
1 polymer ?
#
loop_
_entity_poly.entity_id
_entity_poly.type
_entity_poly.pdbx_seq_one_letter_code
_entity_poly.pdbx_strand_id
1 'polypeptide(L)'
;MENKGNAVGLAVVPVIVVTAIWVIVGAIVPLFIKGPNKRLIQTMLVMTAVCCWLFWICAYFCQLNPLIGPEIEAGALRAAVKEWGGKDV
;
A
#
# COMPACT_ATOMS: atom_id res chain seq x y z
N MET A 1 -21.42 14.77 14.83
CA MET A 1 -20.91 13.56 15.50
C MET A 1 -20.26 12.70 14.42
N GLU A 2 -18.94 12.83 14.30
CA GLU A 2 -18.13 12.19 13.26
C GLU A 2 -18.19 10.67 13.42
N ASN A 3 -18.60 9.96 12.36
CA ASN A 3 -18.66 8.50 12.32
C ASN A 3 -17.23 7.93 12.27
N LYS A 4 -16.42 8.14 13.31
CA LYS A 4 -15.02 7.65 13.36
C LYS A 4 -14.90 6.13 13.25
N GLY A 5 -15.99 5.39 13.48
CA GLY A 5 -16.05 3.95 13.30
C GLY A 5 -15.84 3.49 11.85
N ASN A 6 -16.19 4.30 10.85
CA ASN A 6 -16.04 3.91 9.43
C ASN A 6 -14.67 4.25 8.83
N ALA A 7 -13.98 5.28 9.32
CA ALA A 7 -12.70 5.75 8.78
C ALA A 7 -11.56 4.78 9.07
N VAL A 8 -11.50 4.24 10.29
CA VAL A 8 -10.56 3.17 10.65
C VAL A 8 -10.84 1.90 9.84
N GLY A 9 -12.13 1.60 9.60
CA GLY A 9 -12.55 0.50 8.74
C GLY A 9 -12.08 0.65 7.29
N LEU A 10 -12.11 1.87 6.74
CA LEU A 10 -11.61 2.19 5.40
C LEU A 10 -10.08 2.08 5.28
N ALA A 11 -9.33 2.51 6.31
CA ALA A 11 -7.87 2.40 6.34
C ALA A 11 -7.37 0.94 6.41
N VAL A 12 -8.20 -0.01 6.85
CA VAL A 12 -7.83 -1.43 6.88
C VAL A 12 -7.92 -2.10 5.51
N VAL A 13 -8.73 -1.54 4.59
CA VAL A 13 -9.00 -2.14 3.27
C VAL A 13 -7.71 -2.35 2.46
N PRO A 14 -6.81 -1.34 2.31
CA PRO A 14 -5.56 -1.53 1.58
C PRO A 14 -4.67 -2.61 2.20
N VAL A 15 -4.62 -2.67 3.54
CA VAL A 15 -3.81 -3.65 4.28
C VAL A 15 -4.28 -5.07 3.96
N ILE A 16 -5.59 -5.32 3.99
CA ILE A 16 -6.15 -6.64 3.66
C ILE A 16 -5.85 -7.01 2.21
N VAL A 17 -6.11 -6.11 1.27
CA VAL A 17 -5.94 -6.38 -0.16
C VAL A 17 -4.48 -6.66 -0.51
N VAL A 18 -3.55 -5.80 -0.08
CA VAL A 18 -2.14 -5.96 -0.43
C VAL A 18 -1.51 -7.15 0.28
N THR A 19 -1.93 -7.44 1.52
CA THR A 19 -1.50 -8.65 2.23
C THR A 19 -2.00 -9.90 1.52
N ALA A 20 -3.26 -9.94 1.08
CA ALA A 20 -3.79 -11.08 0.34
C ALA A 20 -3.01 -11.33 -0.97
N ILE A 21 -2.69 -10.27 -1.71
CA ILE A 21 -1.89 -10.36 -2.95
C ILE A 21 -0.53 -11.01 -2.66
N TRP A 22 0.21 -10.51 -1.66
CA TRP A 22 1.55 -11.02 -1.37
C TRP A 22 1.54 -12.41 -0.71
N VAL A 23 0.51 -12.74 0.07
CA VAL A 23 0.31 -14.12 0.57
C VAL A 23 0.06 -15.08 -0.59
N ILE A 24 -0.74 -14.69 -1.59
CA ILE A 24 -0.94 -15.53 -2.78
C ILE A 24 0.40 -15.75 -3.51
N VAL A 25 1.18 -14.69 -3.73
CA VAL A 25 2.48 -14.78 -4.42
C VAL A 25 3.51 -15.59 -3.62
N GLY A 26 3.57 -15.40 -2.30
CA GLY A 26 4.58 -16.02 -1.43
C GLY A 26 4.22 -17.41 -0.91
N ALA A 27 2.95 -17.78 -0.83
CA ALA A 27 2.50 -19.06 -0.27
C ALA A 27 1.75 -19.93 -1.27
N ILE A 28 0.86 -19.37 -2.09
CA ILE A 28 0.01 -20.15 -3.01
C ILE A 28 0.76 -20.49 -4.30
N VAL A 29 1.37 -19.50 -4.97
CA VAL A 29 2.09 -19.71 -6.23
C VAL A 29 3.24 -20.72 -6.12
N PRO A 30 4.08 -20.73 -5.06
CA PRO A 30 5.18 -21.69 -4.93
C PRO A 30 4.74 -23.16 -4.90
N LEU A 31 3.50 -23.46 -4.51
CA LEU A 31 2.96 -24.83 -4.47
C LEU A 31 2.80 -25.44 -5.87
N PHE A 32 2.59 -24.60 -6.89
CA PHE A 32 2.33 -25.06 -8.25
C PHE A 32 3.59 -25.20 -9.12
N ILE A 33 4.76 -24.79 -8.62
CA ILE A 33 6.03 -24.84 -9.37
C ILE A 33 6.56 -26.26 -9.50
N LYS A 34 6.86 -26.67 -10.74
CA LYS A 34 7.47 -27.96 -11.11
C LYS A 34 8.72 -27.73 -11.97
N GLY A 35 9.70 -28.64 -11.88
CA GLY A 35 10.90 -28.62 -12.73
C GLY A 35 12.23 -28.72 -11.97
N PRO A 36 13.36 -28.75 -12.70
CA PRO A 36 14.70 -28.93 -12.12
C PRO A 36 15.10 -27.84 -11.12
N ASN A 37 14.68 -26.60 -11.38
CA ASN A 37 15.03 -25.42 -10.57
C ASN A 37 13.94 -25.03 -9.57
N LYS A 38 13.05 -25.96 -9.19
CA LYS A 38 11.88 -25.68 -8.33
C LYS A 38 12.25 -24.93 -7.05
N ARG A 39 13.23 -25.43 -6.29
CA ARG A 39 13.60 -24.85 -5.00
C ARG A 39 14.12 -23.41 -5.14
N LEU A 40 14.95 -23.14 -6.16
CA LEU A 40 15.46 -21.81 -6.44
C LEU A 40 14.30 -20.83 -6.69
N ILE A 41 13.39 -21.19 -7.59
CA ILE A 41 12.23 -20.35 -7.94
C ILE A 41 11.33 -20.12 -6.72
N GLN A 42 11.07 -21.16 -5.93
CA GLN A 42 10.27 -21.03 -4.70
C GLN A 42 10.92 -20.05 -3.70
N THR A 43 12.23 -20.15 -3.47
CA THR A 43 12.93 -19.23 -2.57
C THR A 43 12.92 -17.80 -3.10
N MET A 44 13.12 -17.60 -4.41
CA MET A 44 13.05 -16.27 -5.02
C MET A 44 11.66 -15.65 -4.86
N LEU A 45 10.58 -16.42 -5.07
CA LEU A 45 9.20 -15.95 -4.88
C LEU A 45 8.90 -15.58 -3.43
N VAL A 46 9.27 -16.45 -2.47
CA VAL A 46 9.04 -16.20 -1.04
C VAL A 46 9.79 -14.96 -0.57
N MET A 47 11.09 -14.85 -0.88
CA MET A 47 11.91 -13.70 -0.51
C MET A 47 11.37 -12.40 -1.12
N THR A 48 11.00 -12.42 -2.40
CA THR A 48 10.40 -11.25 -3.07
C THR A 48 9.09 -10.85 -2.39
N ALA A 49 8.21 -11.80 -2.10
CA ALA A 49 6.93 -11.51 -1.46
C ALA A 49 7.11 -10.88 -0.08
N VAL A 50 8.03 -11.40 0.73
CA VAL A 50 8.33 -10.83 2.06
C VAL A 50 8.91 -9.42 1.93
N CYS A 51 9.93 -9.22 1.10
CA CYS A 51 10.57 -7.92 0.94
C CYS A 51 9.60 -6.85 0.40
N CYS A 52 8.82 -7.17 -0.62
CA CYS A 52 7.88 -6.22 -1.21
C CYS A 52 6.71 -5.91 -0.28
N TRP A 53 6.19 -6.91 0.45
CA TRP A 53 5.16 -6.68 1.47
C TRP A 53 5.67 -5.81 2.62
N LEU A 54 6.87 -6.10 3.14
CA LEU A 54 7.50 -5.31 4.21
C LEU A 54 7.77 -3.87 3.78
N PHE A 55 8.32 -3.67 2.58
CA PHE A 55 8.55 -2.34 2.02
C PHE A 55 7.24 -1.54 1.95
N TRP A 56 6.18 -2.16 1.41
CA TRP A 56 4.90 -1.51 1.26
C TRP A 56 4.22 -1.18 2.59
N ILE A 57 4.15 -2.14 3.53
CA ILE A 57 3.43 -1.94 4.80
C ILE A 57 4.09 -0.85 5.65
N CYS A 58 5.43 -0.79 5.66
CA CYS A 58 6.16 0.26 6.35
C CYS A 58 5.85 1.65 5.75
N ALA A 59 5.90 1.79 4.42
CA ALA A 59 5.56 3.05 3.76
C ALA A 59 4.12 3.49 4.04
N TYR A 60 3.18 2.54 4.07
CA TYR A 60 1.79 2.80 4.38
C TYR A 60 1.59 3.26 5.83
N PHE A 61 2.17 2.55 6.81
CA PHE A 61 1.99 2.85 8.23
C PHE A 61 2.61 4.19 8.65
N CYS A 62 3.71 4.60 8.03
CA CYS A 62 4.30 5.92 8.25
C CYS A 62 3.33 7.07 7.92
N GLN A 63 2.31 6.84 7.10
CA GLN A 63 1.37 7.87 6.64
C GLN A 63 0.02 7.84 7.35
N LEU A 64 -0.26 6.86 8.22
CA LEU A 64 -1.56 6.74 8.88
C LEU A 64 -1.81 7.81 9.95
N ASN A 65 -0.76 8.32 10.59
CA ASN A 65 -0.82 9.39 11.58
C ASN A 65 0.33 10.38 11.32
N PRO A 66 0.25 11.19 10.25
CA PRO A 66 1.33 12.07 9.86
C PRO A 66 1.47 13.22 10.86
N LEU A 67 2.71 13.55 11.23
CA LEU A 67 3.02 14.68 12.11
C LEU A 67 3.33 15.97 11.31
N ILE A 68 3.69 15.82 10.05
CA ILE A 68 4.13 16.90 9.15
C ILE A 68 3.26 16.87 7.90
N GLY A 69 2.73 18.02 7.52
CA GLY A 69 2.01 18.22 6.27
C GLY A 69 2.93 18.70 5.14
N PRO A 70 2.46 18.67 3.89
CA PRO A 70 3.23 19.19 2.76
C PRO A 70 3.32 20.71 2.79
N GLU A 71 4.52 21.26 2.57
CA GLU A 71 4.74 22.70 2.34
C GLU A 71 4.70 22.99 0.84
N ILE A 72 3.75 23.81 0.39
CA ILE A 72 3.47 24.03 -1.04
C ILE A 72 3.42 25.55 -1.32
N GLU A 73 4.00 25.96 -2.45
CA GLU A 73 3.91 27.34 -2.93
C GLU A 73 2.45 27.73 -3.26
N ALA A 74 2.07 28.97 -2.98
CA ALA A 74 0.71 29.47 -3.16
C ALA A 74 0.15 29.24 -4.58
N GLY A 75 0.98 29.33 -5.62
CA GLY A 75 0.57 29.06 -7.00
C GLY A 75 0.16 27.59 -7.21
N ALA A 76 0.99 26.66 -6.74
CA ALA A 76 0.70 25.22 -6.83
C ALA A 76 -0.50 24.82 -5.95
N LEU A 77 -0.66 25.46 -4.80
CA LEU A 77 -1.85 25.26 -3.95
C LEU A 77 -3.13 25.70 -4.66
N ARG A 78 -3.14 26.86 -5.34
CA ARG A 78 -4.30 27.32 -6.13
C ARG A 78 -4.66 26.34 -7.25
N ALA A 79 -3.65 25.85 -7.97
CA ALA A 79 -3.87 24.83 -9.00
C ALA A 79 -4.47 23.55 -8.40
N ALA A 80 -3.96 23.06 -7.28
CA ALA A 80 -4.49 21.88 -6.61
C ALA A 80 -5.95 22.08 -6.13
N VAL A 81 -6.28 23.23 -5.57
CA VAL A 81 -7.65 23.55 -5.11
C VAL A 81 -8.61 23.69 -6.29
N LYS A 82 -8.16 24.23 -7.42
CA LYS A 82 -8.98 24.32 -8.62
C LYS A 82 -9.29 22.94 -9.21
N GLU A 83 -8.27 22.10 -9.38
CA GLU A 83 -8.42 20.79 -10.03
C GLU A 83 -9.08 19.73 -9.11
N TRP A 84 -8.73 19.73 -7.82
CA TRP A 84 -9.13 18.67 -6.88
C TRP A 84 -10.02 19.18 -5.74
N GLY A 85 -10.08 20.50 -5.50
CA GLY A 85 -10.82 21.11 -4.40
C GLY A 85 -12.20 21.68 -4.77
N GLY A 86 -12.54 21.72 -6.06
CA GLY A 86 -13.85 22.14 -6.55
C GLY A 86 -14.23 23.58 -6.20
N LYS A 87 -13.24 24.43 -5.90
CA LYS A 87 -13.42 25.85 -5.63
C LYS A 87 -12.65 26.65 -6.67
N ASP A 88 -13.34 27.57 -7.32
CA ASP A 88 -12.70 28.55 -8.21
C ASP A 88 -12.01 29.61 -7.33
N VAL A 89 -10.70 29.44 -7.14
CA VAL A 89 -9.80 30.33 -6.38
C VAL A 89 -8.79 31.02 -7.28
#